data_AF-A0A497B218-F1
#
_entry.id   AF-A0A497B218-F1
#
_cell.length_a   1.000
_cell.length_b   1.000
_cell.length_c   1.000
_cell.angle_alpha   90.00
_cell.angle_beta   90.00
_cell.angle_gamma   90.00
#
_symmetry.space_group_name_H-M   'P 1'
#
loop_
_entity.id
_entity.type
_entity.pdbx_description
1 polymer ?
#
loop_
_entity_poly.entity_id
_entity_poly.type
_entity_poly.pdbx_seq_one_letter_code
_entity_poly.pdbx_strand_id
1 'polypeptide(L)'
;MAAVIGLETFVRGGERWKRARCLHFPSTQRGLDKFQHYLDHFSSAPQTFLGVCEPTGGCYGATVYQYLLDRAYPTWMIENALTRHMREKIMGGIPKTDETDARVMARICYLHEAIGEEFKLRPLKLAKQEESNLLAMCRDSWKLSQMIVRGKNQFTQLMAVVFPELKTFFTKSVSTISPVTLMAAYPTPADLAAATAEDVKAVLWKVGAYRHAHRVGELRELARHSSGLLPDPGRAWRLGWLTNFLQSNLKAQAELEKQVEARVTQHPGYQWIEAVPYAGPATLGVILAVTGNVNRFSNYRKYVAYTGYFAGLEKSQTIDRTKMSRRGNRNLKRAYFQIAAPLVWFDRGGNQYQTLFESKVVEGRPWYKAMPFVCAALARHIYHCLKYEDPYDVEKAFGASVSSPAPEAAETDLEADLDERFEVMEAHLDPEEG
;
A
#
# COMPACT_ATOMS: atom_id res chain seq x y z
N MET A 1 17.98 16.78 5.76
CA MET A 1 19.19 16.83 6.61
C MET A 1 20.27 15.98 5.95
N ALA A 2 21.55 16.35 6.05
CA ALA A 2 22.68 15.56 5.58
C ALA A 2 23.85 15.61 6.57
N ALA A 3 24.71 14.60 6.56
CA ALA A 3 25.96 14.59 7.31
C ALA A 3 27.06 13.98 6.44
N VAL A 4 28.20 14.67 6.33
CA VAL A 4 29.43 14.14 5.74
C VAL A 4 30.44 13.96 6.86
N ILE A 5 31.03 12.77 6.94
CA ILE A 5 32.02 12.40 7.95
C ILE A 5 33.23 11.84 7.22
N GLY A 6 34.38 12.51 7.34
CA GLY A 6 35.62 12.07 6.71
C GLY A 6 36.12 10.75 7.32
N LEU A 7 36.78 9.92 6.50
CA LEU A 7 37.32 8.61 6.89
C LEU A 7 38.22 8.72 8.14
N GLU A 8 39.07 9.75 8.18
CA GLU A 8 39.95 10.07 9.31
C GLU A 8 39.21 10.23 10.65
N THR A 9 37.96 10.71 10.62
CA THR A 9 37.14 10.89 11.83
C THR A 9 36.70 9.53 12.39
N PHE A 10 36.49 8.53 11.53
CA PHE A 10 36.19 7.17 11.96
C PHE A 10 37.47 6.41 12.38
N VAL A 11 38.57 6.59 11.65
CA VAL A 11 39.85 5.88 11.88
C VAL A 11 40.55 6.33 13.16
N ARG A 12 40.50 7.63 13.51
CA ARG A 12 41.10 8.16 14.76
C ARG A 12 40.43 7.59 16.03
N GLY A 13 39.36 6.80 15.89
CA GLY A 13 38.69 6.13 17.01
C GLY A 13 37.79 7.03 17.84
N GLY A 14 37.00 6.40 18.72
CA GLY A 14 36.11 7.07 19.66
C GLY A 14 34.74 7.52 19.09
N GLU A 15 34.05 8.35 19.87
CA GLU A 15 32.65 8.74 19.60
C GLU A 15 32.49 10.07 18.84
N ARG A 16 33.57 10.65 18.30
CA ARG A 16 33.54 11.98 17.65
C ARG A 16 32.55 12.06 16.50
N TRP A 17 32.46 11.00 15.69
CA TRP A 17 31.50 10.89 14.59
C TRP A 17 30.03 11.00 15.07
N LYS A 18 29.71 10.61 16.32
CA LYS A 18 28.37 10.74 16.91
C LYS A 18 27.94 12.20 17.08
N ARG A 19 28.90 13.13 17.08
CA ARG A 19 28.70 14.58 17.22
C ARG A 19 29.03 15.35 15.94
N ALA A 20 29.20 14.65 14.80
CA ALA A 20 29.48 15.31 13.53
C ALA A 20 28.38 16.31 13.17
N ARG A 21 28.77 17.49 12.68
CA ARG A 21 27.83 18.55 12.32
C ARG A 21 26.97 18.09 11.14
N CYS A 22 25.65 18.21 11.31
CA CYS A 22 24.69 17.92 10.26
C CYS A 22 24.23 19.22 9.61
N LEU A 23 23.97 19.17 8.30
CA LEU A 23 23.40 20.26 7.54
C LEU A 23 21.87 20.13 7.50
N HIS A 24 21.17 21.19 7.92
CA HIS A 24 19.76 21.39 7.60
C HIS A 24 19.63 22.27 6.35
N PHE A 25 18.89 21.77 5.36
CA PHE A 25 18.61 22.45 4.11
C PHE A 25 17.21 22.06 3.59
N PRO A 26 16.46 23.01 3.01
CA PRO A 26 15.22 22.70 2.31
C PRO A 26 15.49 22.19 0.89
N SER A 27 14.59 21.39 0.32
CA SER A 27 14.67 20.90 -1.08
C SER A 27 14.34 21.99 -2.14
N THR A 28 14.72 23.24 -1.88
CA THR A 28 14.59 24.37 -2.81
C THR A 28 15.91 24.59 -3.54
N GLN A 29 15.93 25.34 -4.65
CA GLN A 29 17.18 25.64 -5.37
C GLN A 29 18.26 26.21 -4.43
N ARG A 30 17.95 27.27 -3.69
CA ARG A 30 18.88 27.88 -2.72
C ARG A 30 19.34 26.90 -1.63
N GLY A 31 18.47 25.97 -1.22
CA GLY A 31 18.81 24.94 -0.26
C GLY A 31 19.73 23.85 -0.83
N LEU A 32 19.55 23.50 -2.11
CA LEU A 32 20.43 22.60 -2.85
C LEU A 32 21.79 23.25 -3.12
N ASP A 33 21.84 24.55 -3.42
CA ASP A 33 23.09 25.30 -3.54
C ASP A 33 23.85 25.31 -2.21
N LYS A 34 23.14 25.53 -1.08
CA LYS A 34 23.70 25.41 0.27
C LYS A 34 24.23 23.99 0.54
N PHE A 35 23.51 22.97 0.08
CA PHE A 35 23.95 21.59 0.20
C PHE A 35 25.21 21.31 -0.65
N GLN A 36 25.27 21.85 -1.87
CA GLN A 36 26.44 21.76 -2.73
C GLN A 36 27.67 22.39 -2.07
N HIS A 37 27.56 23.63 -1.59
CA HIS A 37 28.65 24.29 -0.88
C HIS A 37 29.12 23.51 0.35
N TYR A 38 28.20 22.83 1.04
CA TYR A 38 28.56 21.96 2.14
C TYR A 38 29.34 20.72 1.69
N LEU A 39 28.98 20.10 0.55
CA LEU A 39 29.73 18.99 -0.04
C LEU A 39 31.12 19.46 -0.52
N ASP A 40 31.17 20.60 -1.23
CA ASP A 40 32.39 21.17 -1.81
C ASP A 40 33.44 21.50 -0.73
N HIS A 41 33.02 21.77 0.51
CA HIS A 41 33.93 21.96 1.64
C HIS A 41 34.75 20.70 1.98
N PHE A 42 34.25 19.51 1.64
CA PHE A 42 34.97 18.24 1.84
C PHE A 42 35.71 17.82 0.56
N SER A 43 35.06 17.93 -0.59
CA SER A 43 35.65 17.62 -1.90
C SER A 43 34.75 18.16 -3.02
N SER A 44 35.37 18.70 -4.07
CA SER A 44 34.68 19.12 -5.29
C SER A 44 34.40 17.97 -6.27
N ALA A 45 35.02 16.80 -6.05
CA ALA A 45 34.87 15.64 -6.93
C ALA A 45 33.78 14.69 -6.39
N PRO A 46 32.64 14.50 -7.09
CA PRO A 46 31.55 13.64 -6.62
C PRO A 46 31.97 12.19 -6.32
N GLN A 47 32.93 11.66 -7.08
CA GLN A 47 33.39 10.27 -6.95
C GLN A 47 34.14 9.99 -5.65
N THR A 48 34.56 11.01 -4.90
CA THR A 48 35.20 10.82 -3.58
C THR A 48 34.20 10.57 -2.47
N PHE A 49 32.89 10.63 -2.76
CA PHE A 49 31.84 10.45 -1.77
C PHE A 49 31.21 9.06 -1.86
N LEU A 50 30.90 8.48 -0.70
CA LEU A 50 30.05 7.31 -0.56
C LEU A 50 28.71 7.72 0.10
N GLY A 51 27.69 8.03 -0.71
CA GLY A 51 26.41 8.54 -0.23
C GLY A 51 25.41 7.43 0.13
N VAL A 52 24.73 7.52 1.28
CA VAL A 52 23.60 6.65 1.60
C VAL A 52 22.37 7.48 1.97
N CYS A 53 21.23 7.09 1.42
CA CYS A 53 19.92 7.65 1.68
C CYS A 53 18.98 6.57 2.23
N GLU A 54 18.05 6.95 3.11
CA GLU A 54 16.91 6.10 3.45
C GLU A 54 15.68 6.42 2.58
N PRO A 55 14.84 5.43 2.25
CA PRO A 55 13.53 5.66 1.66
C PRO A 55 12.67 6.57 2.55
N THR A 56 12.47 7.81 2.09
CA THR A 56 11.45 8.70 2.66
C THR A 56 10.07 8.27 2.18
N GLY A 57 9.07 8.21 3.06
CA GLY A 57 7.70 7.93 2.66
C GLY A 57 7.16 9.04 1.75
N GLY A 58 6.74 8.71 0.53
CA GLY A 58 6.20 9.69 -0.44
C GLY A 58 7.24 10.20 -1.44
N CYS A 59 7.10 11.46 -1.87
CA CYS A 59 7.97 12.12 -2.86
C CYS A 59 8.98 13.12 -2.26
N TYR A 60 9.02 13.29 -0.92
CA TYR A 60 9.78 14.34 -0.26
C TYR A 60 11.30 14.29 -0.51
N GLY A 61 11.87 13.10 -0.69
CA GLY A 61 13.29 12.92 -1.04
C GLY A 61 13.61 13.02 -2.53
N ALA A 62 12.61 12.99 -3.43
CA ALA A 62 12.83 12.80 -4.86
C ALA A 62 13.70 13.91 -5.49
N THR A 63 13.49 15.17 -5.08
CA THR A 63 14.30 16.30 -5.56
C THR A 63 15.78 16.16 -5.18
N VAL A 64 16.07 15.71 -3.96
CA VAL A 64 17.46 15.52 -3.49
C VAL A 64 18.09 14.31 -4.19
N TYR A 65 17.32 13.23 -4.38
CA TYR A 65 17.79 12.05 -5.11
C TYR A 65 18.14 12.40 -6.56
N GLN A 66 17.26 13.12 -7.26
CA GLN A 66 17.52 13.60 -8.62
C GLN A 66 18.77 14.49 -8.66
N TYR A 67 18.88 15.44 -7.73
CA TYR A 67 20.03 16.34 -7.66
C TYR A 67 21.38 15.61 -7.52
N LEU A 68 21.43 14.58 -6.67
CA LEU A 68 22.63 13.75 -6.48
C LEU A 68 22.95 12.91 -7.71
N LEU A 69 21.94 12.32 -8.35
CA LEU A 69 22.11 11.50 -9.55
C LEU A 69 22.56 12.34 -10.76
N ASP A 70 21.98 13.52 -10.97
CA ASP A 70 22.34 14.43 -12.07
C ASP A 70 23.80 14.90 -12.00
N ARG A 71 24.35 14.93 -10.78
CA ARG A 71 25.75 15.30 -10.51
C ARG A 71 26.67 14.10 -10.32
N ALA A 72 26.18 12.89 -10.62
CA ALA A 72 26.92 11.64 -10.58
C ALA A 72 27.56 11.32 -9.21
N TYR A 73 26.92 11.72 -8.10
CA TYR A 73 27.34 11.27 -6.77
C TYR A 73 27.05 9.78 -6.57
N PRO A 74 28.05 8.94 -6.22
CA PRO A 74 27.83 7.54 -5.88
C PRO A 74 26.91 7.45 -4.66
N THR A 75 25.66 7.05 -4.90
CA THR A 75 24.61 7.05 -3.87
C THR A 75 23.86 5.73 -3.83
N TRP A 76 23.69 5.20 -2.63
CA TRP A 76 22.93 3.99 -2.35
C TRP A 76 21.74 4.26 -1.42
N MET A 77 20.84 3.29 -1.39
CA MET A 77 19.65 3.23 -0.57
C MET A 77 19.82 2.15 0.49
N ILE A 78 19.50 2.51 1.73
CA ILE A 78 19.49 1.60 2.89
C ILE A 78 18.07 1.36 3.38
N GLU A 79 17.77 0.15 3.84
CA GLU A 79 16.45 -0.14 4.43
C GLU A 79 16.30 0.54 5.80
N ASN A 80 15.18 1.23 6.05
CA ASN A 80 14.94 1.95 7.33
C ASN A 80 15.05 1.02 8.56
N ALA A 81 14.77 -0.28 8.39
CA ALA A 81 14.93 -1.28 9.46
C ALA A 81 16.39 -1.49 9.86
N LEU A 82 17.32 -1.45 8.89
CA LEU A 82 18.75 -1.57 9.15
C LEU A 82 19.27 -0.33 9.88
N THR A 83 18.92 0.88 9.41
CA THR A 83 19.26 2.13 10.12
C THR A 83 18.73 2.13 11.55
N ARG A 84 17.49 1.67 11.76
CA ARG A 84 16.92 1.52 13.10
C ARG A 84 17.71 0.55 13.98
N HIS A 85 18.01 -0.65 13.50
CA HIS A 85 18.74 -1.65 14.27
C HIS A 85 20.15 -1.15 14.62
N MET A 86 20.85 -0.57 13.65
CA MET A 86 22.17 0.00 13.87
C MET A 86 22.13 1.14 14.89
N ARG A 87 21.15 2.04 14.80
CA ARG A 87 20.94 3.10 15.80
C ARG A 87 20.71 2.54 17.20
N GLU A 88 19.84 1.55 17.35
CA GLU A 88 19.58 0.90 18.65
C GLU A 88 20.86 0.27 19.23
N LYS A 89 21.71 -0.33 18.38
CA LYS A 89 22.98 -0.94 18.78
C LYS A 89 24.06 0.09 19.17
N ILE A 90 24.22 1.18 18.41
CA ILE A 90 25.39 2.07 18.52
C ILE A 90 25.09 3.45 19.13
N MET A 91 23.81 3.83 19.21
CA MET A 91 23.30 5.09 19.77
C MET A 91 22.27 4.84 20.89
N GLY A 92 22.37 3.71 21.61
CA GLY A 92 21.46 3.35 22.70
C GLY A 92 21.32 4.48 23.73
N GLY A 93 20.07 4.81 24.09
CA GLY A 93 19.76 5.89 25.04
C GLY A 93 19.68 7.30 24.42
N ILE A 94 20.06 7.50 23.15
CA ILE A 94 19.91 8.79 22.46
C ILE A 94 18.55 8.83 21.76
N PRO A 95 17.76 9.91 21.94
CA PRO A 95 16.50 10.09 21.21
C PRO A 95 16.70 10.03 19.70
N LYS A 96 15.73 9.44 19.00
CA LYS A 96 15.72 9.42 17.54
C LYS A 96 15.56 10.86 17.02
N THR A 97 16.54 11.31 16.23
CA THR A 97 16.48 12.56 15.45
C THR A 97 17.01 12.30 14.04
N ASP A 98 16.66 13.16 13.09
CA ASP A 98 17.15 13.08 11.71
C ASP A 98 18.69 13.21 11.64
N GLU A 99 19.29 13.94 12.58
CA GLU A 99 20.75 14.03 12.73
C GLU A 99 21.37 12.69 13.12
N THR A 100 20.78 12.03 14.12
CA THR A 100 21.25 10.72 14.59
C THR A 100 21.16 9.70 13.46
N ASP A 101 20.06 9.69 12.70
CA ASP A 101 19.89 8.78 11.55
C ASP A 101 20.91 9.08 10.43
N ALA A 102 21.19 10.34 10.12
CA ALA A 102 22.22 10.72 9.15
C ALA A 102 23.63 10.24 9.56
N ARG A 103 24.00 10.41 10.84
CA ARG A 103 25.29 9.94 11.37
C ARG A 103 25.39 8.41 11.39
N VAL A 104 24.30 7.72 11.75
CA VAL A 104 24.24 6.25 11.73
C VAL A 104 24.40 5.72 10.31
N MET A 105 23.75 6.33 9.31
CA MET A 105 23.94 5.95 7.91
C MET A 105 25.38 6.18 7.43
N ALA A 106 26.00 7.30 7.78
CA ALA A 106 27.42 7.55 7.49
C ALA A 106 28.35 6.51 8.19
N ARG A 107 27.99 6.04 9.39
CA ARG A 107 28.74 4.96 10.05
C ARG A 107 28.58 3.62 9.32
N ILE A 108 27.38 3.33 8.79
CA ILE A 108 27.15 2.12 8.00
C ILE A 108 27.99 2.16 6.72
N CYS A 109 28.06 3.31 6.03
CA CYS A 109 28.98 3.52 4.90
C CYS A 109 30.43 3.16 5.25
N TYR A 110 30.93 3.68 6.37
CA TYR A 110 32.29 3.39 6.83
C TYR A 110 32.50 1.90 7.11
N LEU A 111 31.59 1.26 7.83
CA LEU A 111 31.69 -0.17 8.13
C LEU A 111 31.65 -1.01 6.86
N HIS A 112 30.83 -0.61 5.88
CA HIS A 112 30.74 -1.30 4.60
C HIS A 112 32.02 -1.23 3.79
N GLU A 113 32.51 0.00 3.54
CA GLU A 113 33.57 0.23 2.56
C GLU A 113 34.97 0.07 3.17
N ALA A 114 35.17 0.53 4.41
CA ALA A 114 36.50 0.59 5.01
C ALA A 114 36.83 -0.62 5.90
N ILE A 115 35.80 -1.25 6.49
CA ILE A 115 35.97 -2.41 7.40
C ILE A 115 35.61 -3.72 6.70
N GLY A 116 34.81 -3.68 5.63
CA GLY A 116 34.35 -4.88 4.92
C GLY A 116 33.15 -5.57 5.57
N GLU A 117 32.39 -4.89 6.44
CA GLU A 117 31.12 -5.44 6.92
C GLU A 117 30.07 -5.42 5.79
N GLU A 118 29.46 -6.56 5.49
CA GLU A 118 28.48 -6.62 4.42
C GLU A 118 27.12 -6.06 4.85
N PHE A 119 26.72 -4.96 4.20
CA PHE A 119 25.37 -4.42 4.31
C PHE A 119 24.66 -4.49 2.97
N LYS A 120 23.35 -4.78 3.01
CA LYS A 120 22.53 -4.80 1.82
C LYS A 120 22.18 -3.38 1.37
N LEU A 121 23.08 -2.77 0.61
CA LEU A 121 22.89 -1.49 -0.05
C LEU A 121 22.33 -1.70 -1.46
N ARG A 122 21.42 -0.81 -1.89
CA ARG A 122 20.86 -0.85 -3.25
C ARG A 122 21.23 0.44 -3.96
N PRO A 123 21.67 0.44 -5.23
CA PRO A 123 21.94 1.69 -5.94
C PRO A 123 20.71 2.60 -5.89
N LEU A 124 20.93 3.88 -5.59
CA LEU A 124 19.87 4.88 -5.69
C LEU A 124 19.41 4.93 -7.14
N LYS A 125 18.12 4.63 -7.35
CA LYS A 125 17.46 4.77 -8.64
C LYS A 125 16.16 5.49 -8.40
N LEU A 126 15.88 6.51 -9.20
CA LEU A 126 14.54 7.07 -9.25
C LEU A 126 13.59 6.01 -9.79
N ALA A 127 12.38 5.97 -9.22
CA ALA A 127 11.33 5.16 -9.78
C ALA A 127 11.08 5.62 -11.23
N LYS A 128 10.79 4.67 -12.13
CA LYS A 128 10.37 5.03 -13.49
C LYS A 128 9.18 5.98 -13.37
N GLN A 129 9.25 7.11 -14.07
CA GLN A 129 8.25 8.18 -13.95
C GLN A 129 6.83 7.65 -14.15
N GLU A 130 6.65 6.73 -15.10
CA GLU A 130 5.39 6.07 -15.42
C GLU A 130 4.84 5.23 -14.26
N GLU A 131 5.66 4.33 -13.68
CA GLU A 131 5.26 3.49 -12.53
C GLU A 131 4.94 4.36 -11.30
N SER A 132 5.74 5.41 -11.06
CA SER A 132 5.52 6.33 -9.94
C SER A 132 4.20 7.12 -10.10
N ASN A 133 3.94 7.64 -11.29
CA ASN A 133 2.71 8.36 -11.62
C ASN A 133 1.49 7.44 -11.52
N LEU A 134 1.56 6.23 -12.08
CA LEU A 134 0.49 5.24 -12.00
C LEU A 134 0.14 4.89 -10.55
N LEU A 135 1.17 4.65 -9.72
CA LEU A 135 0.99 4.38 -8.30
C LEU A 135 0.36 5.55 -7.55
N ALA A 136 0.77 6.79 -7.87
CA ALA A 136 0.19 7.99 -7.28
C ALA A 136 -1.32 8.10 -7.62
N MET A 137 -1.68 7.96 -8.89
CA MET A 137 -3.08 8.00 -9.35
C MET A 137 -3.93 6.91 -8.67
N CYS A 138 -3.44 5.67 -8.59
CA CYS A 138 -4.17 4.58 -7.94
C CYS A 138 -4.33 4.81 -6.42
N ARG A 139 -3.32 5.39 -5.77
CA ARG A 139 -3.40 5.77 -4.34
C ARG A 139 -4.40 6.87 -4.12
N ASP A 140 -4.43 7.87 -4.99
CA ASP A 140 -5.32 9.01 -4.87
C ASP A 140 -6.77 8.63 -5.15
N SER A 141 -7.01 7.74 -6.12
CA SER A 141 -8.32 7.10 -6.33
C SER A 141 -8.82 6.42 -5.06
N TRP A 142 -7.98 5.56 -4.44
CA TRP A 142 -8.35 4.92 -3.18
C TRP A 142 -8.63 5.91 -2.05
N LYS A 143 -7.77 6.93 -1.86
CA LYS A 143 -7.96 7.94 -0.81
C LYS A 143 -9.26 8.73 -1.02
N LEU A 144 -9.55 9.12 -2.26
CA LEU A 144 -10.76 9.83 -2.61
C LEU A 144 -12.00 8.99 -2.30
N SER A 145 -12.00 7.71 -2.67
CA SER A 145 -13.09 6.79 -2.31
C SER A 145 -13.28 6.69 -0.79
N GLN A 146 -12.20 6.63 0.00
CA GLN A 146 -12.30 6.62 1.47
C GLN A 146 -12.90 7.93 2.03
N MET A 147 -12.52 9.07 1.45
CA MET A 147 -13.09 10.37 1.81
C MET A 147 -14.60 10.44 1.49
N ILE A 148 -14.99 9.96 0.31
CA ILE A 148 -16.40 9.89 -0.11
C ILE A 148 -17.21 8.98 0.80
N VAL A 149 -16.70 7.79 1.16
CA VAL A 149 -17.38 6.87 2.09
C VAL A 149 -17.63 7.55 3.44
N ARG A 150 -16.64 8.28 3.98
CA ARG A 150 -16.82 9.06 5.22
C ARG A 150 -17.89 10.13 5.06
N GLY A 151 -17.87 10.88 3.96
CA GLY A 151 -18.90 11.89 3.66
C GLY A 151 -20.30 11.28 3.53
N LYS A 152 -20.43 10.12 2.87
CA LYS A 152 -21.69 9.39 2.72
C LYS A 152 -22.25 8.94 4.06
N ASN A 153 -21.38 8.47 4.97
CA ASN A 153 -21.79 8.07 6.32
C ASN A 153 -22.29 9.28 7.12
N GLN A 154 -21.56 10.41 7.08
CA GLN A 154 -22.00 11.64 7.74
C GLN A 154 -23.32 12.16 7.17
N PHE A 155 -23.48 12.14 5.85
CA PHE A 155 -24.74 12.51 5.20
C PHE A 155 -25.89 11.58 5.62
N THR A 156 -25.66 10.27 5.64
CA THR A 156 -26.65 9.28 6.06
C THR A 156 -27.10 9.51 7.51
N GLN A 157 -26.16 9.80 8.42
CA GLN A 157 -26.46 10.14 9.81
C GLN A 157 -27.29 11.43 9.90
N LEU A 158 -26.96 12.44 9.10
CA LEU A 158 -27.71 13.69 9.07
C LEU A 158 -29.13 13.49 8.54
N MET A 159 -29.31 12.65 7.51
CA MET A 159 -30.64 12.31 6.98
C MET A 159 -31.49 11.54 8.00
N ALA A 160 -30.88 10.66 8.79
CA ALA A 160 -31.59 9.96 9.88
C ALA A 160 -32.16 10.91 10.96
N VAL A 161 -31.72 12.18 10.99
CA VAL A 161 -32.20 13.21 11.91
C VAL A 161 -33.10 14.24 11.21
N VAL A 162 -32.69 14.70 10.02
CA VAL A 162 -33.35 15.80 9.30
C VAL A 162 -34.51 15.30 8.44
N PHE A 163 -34.42 14.10 7.87
CA PHE A 163 -35.48 13.50 7.06
C PHE A 163 -35.46 11.96 7.16
N PRO A 164 -35.85 11.38 8.32
CA PRO A 164 -35.76 9.93 8.57
C PRO A 164 -36.47 9.09 7.51
N GLU A 165 -37.61 9.57 7.00
CA GLU A 165 -38.45 8.91 6.01
C GLU A 165 -37.77 8.83 4.63
N LEU A 166 -36.72 9.61 4.37
CA LEU A 166 -35.97 9.54 3.11
C LEU A 166 -35.46 8.12 2.80
N LYS A 167 -35.15 7.34 3.84
CA LYS A 167 -34.68 5.95 3.71
C LYS A 167 -35.77 4.98 3.22
N THR A 168 -37.05 5.27 3.47
CA THR A 168 -38.16 4.45 2.99
C THR A 168 -38.35 4.64 1.48
N PHE A 169 -38.11 5.84 0.97
CA PHE A 169 -38.17 6.14 -0.45
C PHE A 169 -36.90 5.68 -1.21
N PHE A 170 -35.71 6.00 -0.69
CA PHE A 170 -34.42 5.57 -1.25
C PHE A 170 -33.89 4.32 -0.53
N THR A 171 -34.58 3.19 -0.75
CA THR A 171 -34.35 1.93 -0.03
C THR A 171 -32.91 1.43 -0.11
N LYS A 172 -32.27 1.50 -1.28
CA LYS A 172 -30.87 1.05 -1.46
C LYS A 172 -29.89 1.89 -0.66
N SER A 173 -29.89 3.21 -0.85
CA SER A 173 -29.00 4.13 -0.14
C SER A 173 -29.50 5.57 -0.25
N VAL A 174 -29.41 6.29 0.87
CA VAL A 174 -29.73 7.73 0.95
C VAL A 174 -28.53 8.60 0.58
N SER A 175 -27.35 8.04 0.35
CA SER A 175 -26.12 8.82 0.10
C SER A 175 -25.56 8.63 -1.32
N THR A 176 -26.41 8.18 -2.25
CA THR A 176 -26.11 8.19 -3.69
C THR A 176 -26.29 9.60 -4.27
N ILE A 177 -25.91 9.80 -5.53
CA ILE A 177 -25.97 11.13 -6.16
C ILE A 177 -27.40 11.70 -6.20
N SER A 178 -28.43 10.86 -6.32
CA SER A 178 -29.81 11.31 -6.48
C SER A 178 -30.41 11.91 -5.20
N PRO A 179 -30.43 11.22 -4.04
CA PRO A 179 -30.86 11.85 -2.80
C PRO A 179 -29.94 13.02 -2.39
N VAL A 180 -28.62 12.91 -2.61
CA VAL A 180 -27.71 14.02 -2.30
C VAL A 180 -28.05 15.27 -3.11
N THR A 181 -28.35 15.12 -4.40
CA THR A 181 -28.74 16.25 -5.27
C THR A 181 -30.11 16.79 -4.92
N LEU A 182 -31.05 15.92 -4.55
CA LEU A 182 -32.36 16.33 -4.04
C LEU A 182 -32.22 17.20 -2.79
N MET A 183 -31.43 16.74 -1.80
CA MET A 183 -31.22 17.47 -0.55
C MET A 183 -30.32 18.71 -0.71
N ALA A 184 -29.57 18.81 -1.81
CA ALA A 184 -28.88 20.04 -2.17
C ALA A 184 -29.86 21.12 -2.66
N ALA A 185 -30.92 20.71 -3.38
CA ALA A 185 -31.95 21.61 -3.88
C ALA A 185 -33.02 21.94 -2.82
N TYR A 186 -33.38 20.96 -1.99
CA TYR A 186 -34.39 21.07 -0.95
C TYR A 186 -33.80 20.57 0.38
N PRO A 187 -33.10 21.43 1.14
CA PRO A 187 -32.36 21.03 2.34
C PRO A 187 -33.23 20.48 3.46
N THR A 188 -34.52 20.83 3.51
CA THR A 188 -35.44 20.36 4.56
C THR A 188 -36.66 19.63 3.98
N PRO A 189 -37.31 18.75 4.76
CA PRO A 189 -38.61 18.20 4.38
C PRO A 189 -39.66 19.29 4.09
N ALA A 190 -39.62 20.41 4.82
CA ALA A 190 -40.51 21.54 4.60
C ALA A 190 -40.28 22.19 3.22
N ASP A 191 -39.03 22.43 2.83
CA ASP A 191 -38.68 22.96 1.50
C ASP A 191 -39.17 22.00 0.39
N LEU A 192 -38.97 20.70 0.60
CA LEU A 192 -39.38 19.67 -0.36
C LEU A 192 -40.90 19.54 -0.46
N ALA A 193 -41.62 19.70 0.65
CA ALA A 193 -43.09 19.69 0.68
C ALA A 193 -43.67 20.92 -0.05
N ALA A 194 -43.05 22.09 0.14
CA ALA A 194 -43.44 23.36 -0.47
C ALA A 194 -43.16 23.42 -1.97
N ALA A 195 -42.14 22.72 -2.46
CA ALA A 195 -41.79 22.66 -3.89
C ALA A 195 -42.89 22.01 -4.75
N THR A 196 -42.97 22.39 -6.03
CA THR A 196 -43.91 21.77 -6.98
C THR A 196 -43.47 20.34 -7.33
N ALA A 197 -44.43 19.49 -7.76
CA ALA A 197 -44.08 18.12 -8.15
C ALA A 197 -43.19 18.13 -9.41
N GLU A 198 -43.41 19.09 -10.30
CA GLU A 198 -42.69 19.31 -11.54
C GLU A 198 -41.22 19.67 -11.27
N ASP A 199 -40.95 20.59 -10.33
CA ASP A 199 -39.59 21.01 -9.98
C ASP A 199 -38.80 19.88 -9.33
N VAL A 200 -39.42 19.17 -8.37
CA VAL A 200 -38.78 18.02 -7.71
C VAL A 200 -38.50 16.91 -8.71
N LYS A 201 -39.43 16.66 -9.65
CA LYS A 201 -39.25 15.71 -10.75
C LYS A 201 -38.08 16.11 -11.65
N ALA A 202 -37.96 17.39 -12.00
CA ALA A 202 -36.87 17.89 -12.84
C ALA A 202 -35.48 17.67 -12.20
N VAL A 203 -35.35 17.88 -10.88
CA VAL A 203 -34.11 17.61 -10.13
C VAL A 203 -33.70 16.14 -10.23
N LEU A 204 -34.65 15.22 -9.98
CA LEU A 204 -34.38 13.78 -10.06
C LEU A 204 -34.10 13.32 -11.50
N TRP A 205 -34.77 13.93 -12.49
CA TRP A 205 -34.57 13.63 -13.91
C TRP A 205 -33.16 13.98 -14.37
N LYS A 206 -32.64 15.15 -13.96
CA LYS A 206 -31.30 15.64 -14.30
C LYS A 206 -30.18 14.66 -13.92
N VAL A 207 -30.38 13.88 -12.86
CA VAL A 207 -29.40 12.89 -12.36
C VAL A 207 -29.76 11.46 -12.73
N GLY A 208 -30.67 11.27 -13.71
CA GLY A 208 -31.05 9.96 -14.24
C GLY A 208 -31.91 9.11 -13.29
N ALA A 209 -32.50 9.69 -12.24
CA ALA A 209 -33.31 8.97 -11.26
C ALA A 209 -34.78 8.82 -11.69
N TYR A 210 -35.02 8.39 -12.93
CA TYR A 210 -36.35 8.39 -13.57
C TYR A 210 -37.42 7.65 -12.76
N ARG A 211 -37.11 6.45 -12.24
CA ARG A 211 -38.04 5.67 -11.42
C ARG A 211 -38.48 6.41 -10.16
N HIS A 212 -37.58 7.16 -9.53
CA HIS A 212 -37.88 7.99 -8.38
C HIS A 212 -38.64 9.26 -8.80
N ALA A 213 -38.31 9.83 -9.95
CA ALA A 213 -38.98 11.01 -10.52
C ALA A 213 -40.48 10.78 -10.80
N HIS A 214 -40.89 9.54 -11.11
CA HIS A 214 -42.31 9.18 -11.25
C HIS A 214 -43.06 9.07 -9.92
N ARG A 215 -42.36 8.92 -8.79
CA ARG A 215 -42.94 8.75 -7.44
C ARG A 215 -42.81 10.01 -6.59
N VAL A 216 -42.66 11.18 -7.21
CA VAL A 216 -42.47 12.46 -6.49
C VAL A 216 -43.67 12.80 -5.59
N GLY A 217 -44.90 12.42 -5.98
CA GLY A 217 -46.07 12.60 -5.12
C GLY A 217 -45.93 11.91 -3.76
N GLU A 218 -45.47 10.65 -3.76
CA GLU A 218 -45.17 9.89 -2.53
C GLU A 218 -44.06 10.56 -1.71
N LEU A 219 -42.98 10.99 -2.37
CA LEU A 219 -41.86 11.65 -1.68
C LEU A 219 -42.27 12.95 -1.00
N ARG A 220 -43.10 13.77 -1.67
CA ARG A 220 -43.63 15.00 -1.09
C ARG A 220 -44.57 14.72 0.08
N GLU A 221 -45.34 13.64 -0.01
CA GLU A 221 -46.22 13.23 1.08
C GLU A 221 -45.45 12.79 2.32
N LEU A 222 -44.35 12.04 2.13
CA LEU A 222 -43.40 11.71 3.20
C LEU A 222 -42.77 12.98 3.81
N ALA A 223 -42.48 13.98 2.98
CA ALA A 223 -41.88 15.23 3.44
C ALA A 223 -42.85 16.08 4.29
N ARG A 224 -44.14 16.12 3.93
CA ARG A 224 -45.19 16.83 4.69
C ARG A 224 -45.40 16.25 6.08
N HIS A 225 -45.27 14.94 6.22
CA HIS A 225 -45.50 14.20 7.46
C HIS A 225 -44.18 13.74 8.11
N SER A 226 -43.06 14.38 7.77
CA SER A 226 -41.76 13.97 8.29
C SER A 226 -41.66 14.25 9.79
N SER A 227 -41.14 13.26 10.52
CA SER A 227 -40.72 13.36 11.92
C SER A 227 -39.35 14.04 12.10
N GLY A 228 -38.72 14.43 11.00
CA GLY A 228 -37.38 15.01 10.98
C GLY A 228 -37.29 16.32 11.74
N LEU A 229 -36.15 16.52 12.42
CA LEU A 229 -35.86 17.77 13.11
C LEU A 229 -35.55 18.87 12.09
N LEU A 230 -36.21 20.02 12.22
CA LEU A 230 -35.86 21.23 11.48
C LEU A 230 -34.38 21.57 11.71
N PRO A 231 -33.55 21.72 10.67
CA PRO A 231 -32.13 22.00 10.84
C PRO A 231 -31.93 23.34 11.53
N ASP A 232 -31.21 23.33 12.65
CA ASP A 232 -30.61 24.53 13.21
C ASP A 232 -29.54 25.07 12.25
N PRO A 233 -29.08 26.32 12.42
CA PRO A 233 -28.08 26.92 11.53
C PRO A 233 -26.83 26.05 11.32
N GLY A 234 -26.39 25.31 12.34
CA GLY A 234 -25.25 24.40 12.25
C GLY A 234 -25.55 23.17 11.40
N ARG A 235 -26.74 22.56 11.56
CA ARG A 235 -27.19 21.45 10.71
C ARG A 235 -27.39 21.88 9.26
N ALA A 236 -27.97 23.05 9.01
CA ALA A 236 -28.17 23.60 7.67
C ALA A 236 -26.82 23.82 6.96
N TRP A 237 -25.86 24.46 7.65
CA TRP A 237 -24.51 24.65 7.12
C TRP A 237 -23.82 23.30 6.81
N ARG A 238 -23.90 22.34 7.75
CA ARG A 238 -23.29 21.02 7.57
C ARG A 238 -23.92 20.27 6.39
N LEU A 239 -25.23 20.36 6.20
CA LEU A 239 -25.92 19.76 5.07
C LEU A 239 -25.41 20.35 3.75
N GLY A 240 -25.37 21.68 3.63
CA GLY A 240 -24.86 22.35 2.43
C GLY A 240 -23.39 22.01 2.13
N TRP A 241 -22.54 21.96 3.16
CA TRP A 241 -21.15 21.53 3.00
C TRP A 241 -21.05 20.06 2.53
N LEU A 242 -21.82 19.14 3.15
CA LEU A 242 -21.80 17.71 2.80
C LEU A 242 -22.34 17.44 1.39
N THR A 243 -23.42 18.10 0.98
CA THR A 243 -23.98 17.93 -0.36
C THR A 243 -23.01 18.43 -1.42
N ASN A 244 -22.42 19.62 -1.23
CA ASN A 244 -21.40 20.16 -2.12
C ASN A 244 -20.16 19.25 -2.19
N PHE A 245 -19.69 18.76 -1.04
CA PHE A 245 -18.59 17.81 -0.96
C PHE A 245 -18.91 16.53 -1.74
N LEU A 246 -20.06 15.91 -1.51
CA LEU A 246 -20.42 14.65 -2.16
C LEU A 246 -20.64 14.83 -3.68
N GLN A 247 -21.34 15.87 -4.12
CA GLN A 247 -21.55 16.12 -5.55
C GLN A 247 -20.23 16.33 -6.29
N SER A 248 -19.34 17.16 -5.73
CA SER A 248 -18.05 17.46 -6.34
C SER A 248 -17.15 16.23 -6.37
N ASN A 249 -17.05 15.51 -5.26
CA ASN A 249 -16.13 14.38 -5.13
C ASN A 249 -16.62 13.12 -5.84
N LEU A 250 -17.93 12.87 -5.94
CA LEU A 250 -18.46 11.77 -6.76
C LEU A 250 -18.14 11.98 -8.24
N LYS A 251 -18.23 13.22 -8.74
CA LYS A 251 -17.81 13.56 -10.10
C LYS A 251 -16.31 13.39 -10.29
N ALA A 252 -15.50 13.91 -9.36
CA ALA A 252 -14.05 13.75 -9.39
C ALA A 252 -13.62 12.28 -9.33
N GLN A 253 -14.34 11.45 -8.57
CA GLN A 253 -14.09 10.02 -8.48
C GLN A 253 -14.29 9.33 -9.83
N ALA A 254 -15.43 9.58 -10.50
CA ALA A 254 -15.70 8.97 -11.80
C ALA A 254 -14.65 9.37 -12.85
N GLU A 255 -14.23 10.64 -12.87
CA GLU A 255 -13.19 11.13 -13.77
C GLU A 255 -11.83 10.48 -13.47
N LEU A 256 -11.44 10.42 -12.19
CA LEU A 256 -10.18 9.81 -11.78
C LEU A 256 -10.16 8.30 -12.04
N GLU A 257 -11.27 7.59 -11.82
CA GLU A 257 -11.42 6.17 -12.13
C GLU A 257 -11.20 5.91 -13.63
N LYS A 258 -11.79 6.73 -14.50
CA LYS A 258 -11.58 6.65 -15.96
C LYS A 258 -10.12 6.90 -16.35
N GLN A 259 -9.48 7.90 -15.76
CA GLN A 259 -8.06 8.18 -16.02
C GLN A 259 -7.15 7.05 -15.53
N VAL A 260 -7.43 6.48 -14.36
CA VAL A 260 -6.69 5.34 -13.82
C VAL A 260 -6.87 4.14 -14.74
N GLU A 261 -8.10 3.80 -15.12
CA GLU A 261 -8.39 2.69 -16.02
C GLU A 261 -7.62 2.83 -17.34
N ALA A 262 -7.73 3.98 -18.01
CA ALA A 262 -7.02 4.22 -19.27
C ALA A 262 -5.49 4.06 -19.18
N ARG A 263 -4.89 4.38 -18.02
CA ARG A 263 -3.45 4.24 -17.80
C ARG A 263 -3.07 2.81 -17.42
N VAL A 264 -3.89 2.13 -16.63
CA VAL A 264 -3.64 0.76 -16.18
C VAL A 264 -3.78 -0.21 -17.35
N THR A 265 -4.77 -0.05 -18.21
CA THR A 265 -4.99 -0.93 -19.37
C THR A 265 -3.87 -0.87 -20.41
N GLN A 266 -3.14 0.25 -20.47
CA GLN A 266 -1.94 0.41 -21.31
C GLN A 266 -0.69 -0.26 -20.71
N HIS A 267 -0.73 -0.70 -19.46
CA HIS A 267 0.43 -1.31 -18.81
C HIS A 267 0.65 -2.73 -19.36
N PRO A 268 1.88 -3.12 -19.79
CA PRO A 268 2.13 -4.41 -20.44
C PRO A 268 1.72 -5.64 -19.61
N GLY A 269 1.84 -5.53 -18.28
CA GLY A 269 1.45 -6.59 -17.34
C GLY A 269 -0.05 -6.69 -17.05
N TYR A 270 -0.89 -5.77 -17.55
CA TYR A 270 -2.32 -5.75 -17.22
C TYR A 270 -3.07 -6.94 -17.80
N GLN A 271 -2.83 -7.26 -19.07
CA GLN A 271 -3.46 -8.39 -19.78
C GLN A 271 -3.29 -9.73 -19.04
N TRP A 272 -2.20 -9.90 -18.29
CA TRP A 272 -1.93 -11.14 -17.55
C TRP A 272 -2.75 -11.27 -16.26
N ILE A 273 -3.32 -10.18 -15.75
CA ILE A 273 -4.01 -10.13 -14.46
C ILE A 273 -5.39 -9.46 -14.51
N GLU A 274 -5.86 -9.07 -15.69
CA GLU A 274 -7.15 -8.39 -15.85
C GLU A 274 -8.33 -9.26 -15.41
N ALA A 275 -8.21 -10.58 -15.57
CA ALA A 275 -9.23 -11.57 -15.20
C ALA A 275 -9.27 -11.89 -13.70
N VAL A 276 -8.44 -11.24 -12.86
CA VAL A 276 -8.47 -11.44 -11.41
C VAL A 276 -9.84 -11.00 -10.86
N PRO A 277 -10.60 -11.89 -10.21
CA PRO A 277 -11.95 -11.58 -9.76
C PRO A 277 -11.95 -10.54 -8.65
N TYR A 278 -13.03 -9.76 -8.55
CA TYR A 278 -13.20 -8.69 -7.55
C TYR A 278 -12.10 -7.60 -7.55
N ALA A 279 -11.30 -7.52 -8.61
CA ALA A 279 -10.21 -6.56 -8.75
C ALA A 279 -10.50 -5.58 -9.90
N GLY A 280 -10.79 -4.31 -9.57
CA GLY A 280 -10.88 -3.25 -10.59
C GLY A 280 -9.50 -2.75 -11.05
N PRO A 281 -9.42 -1.98 -12.15
CA PRO A 281 -8.18 -1.43 -12.69
C PRO A 281 -7.32 -0.70 -11.65
N ALA A 282 -7.92 0.08 -10.75
CA ALA A 282 -7.17 0.77 -9.70
C ALA A 282 -6.42 -0.17 -8.74
N THR A 283 -7.03 -1.30 -8.36
CA THR A 283 -6.41 -2.29 -7.46
C THR A 283 -5.30 -3.04 -8.18
N LEU A 284 -5.52 -3.46 -9.42
CA LEU A 284 -4.51 -4.13 -10.26
C LEU A 284 -3.36 -3.17 -10.60
N GLY A 285 -3.67 -1.90 -10.87
CA GLY A 285 -2.70 -0.83 -11.08
C GLY A 285 -1.77 -0.62 -9.90
N VAL A 286 -2.27 -0.72 -8.65
CA VAL A 286 -1.41 -0.73 -7.46
C VAL A 286 -0.44 -1.92 -7.49
N ILE A 287 -0.92 -3.10 -7.86
CA ILE A 287 -0.08 -4.31 -7.91
C ILE A 287 1.01 -4.13 -8.96
N LEU A 288 0.65 -3.74 -10.18
CA LEU A 288 1.60 -3.50 -11.28
C LEU A 288 2.63 -2.43 -10.92
N ALA A 289 2.17 -1.26 -10.48
CA ALA A 289 3.05 -0.12 -10.22
C ALA A 289 4.00 -0.34 -9.03
N VAL A 290 3.58 -1.09 -8.01
CA VAL A 290 4.46 -1.42 -6.87
C VAL A 290 5.40 -2.58 -7.17
N THR A 291 4.92 -3.57 -7.92
CA THR A 291 5.73 -4.70 -8.36
C THR A 291 6.82 -4.24 -9.31
N GLY A 292 6.52 -3.33 -10.24
CA GLY A 292 7.41 -2.89 -11.30
C GLY A 292 7.92 -4.10 -12.08
N ASN A 293 9.24 -4.16 -12.32
CA ASN A 293 9.85 -5.34 -12.92
C ASN A 293 9.79 -6.56 -11.96
N VAL A 294 8.90 -7.51 -12.26
CA VAL A 294 8.73 -8.78 -11.50
C VAL A 294 10.02 -9.62 -11.48
N ASN A 295 10.89 -9.49 -12.49
CA ASN A 295 12.13 -10.26 -12.58
C ASN A 295 13.16 -9.90 -11.51
N ARG A 296 12.98 -8.79 -10.78
CA ARG A 296 13.80 -8.46 -9.60
C ARG A 296 13.62 -9.47 -8.45
N PHE A 297 12.55 -10.27 -8.49
CA PHE A 297 12.32 -11.35 -7.54
C PHE A 297 12.80 -12.67 -8.15
N SER A 298 13.72 -13.33 -7.46
CA SER A 298 14.28 -14.62 -7.93
C SER A 298 13.29 -15.78 -7.77
N ASN A 299 12.31 -15.67 -6.88
CA ASN A 299 11.27 -16.68 -6.67
C ASN A 299 10.01 -16.06 -6.04
N TYR A 300 8.90 -16.82 -6.10
CA TYR A 300 7.61 -16.38 -5.55
C TYR A 300 7.67 -16.13 -4.03
N ARG A 301 8.52 -16.86 -3.28
CA ARG A 301 8.64 -16.69 -1.81
C ARG A 301 9.12 -15.28 -1.47
N LYS A 302 10.11 -14.75 -2.21
CA LYS A 302 10.59 -13.37 -2.07
C LYS A 302 9.52 -12.34 -2.44
N TYR A 303 8.71 -12.61 -3.47
CA TYR A 303 7.58 -11.74 -3.84
C TYR A 303 6.51 -11.71 -2.75
N VAL A 304 6.06 -12.87 -2.27
CA VAL A 304 5.07 -12.97 -1.19
C VAL A 304 5.57 -12.29 0.09
N ALA A 305 6.86 -12.43 0.43
CA ALA A 305 7.47 -11.70 1.53
C ALA A 305 7.44 -10.18 1.33
N TYR A 306 7.68 -9.71 0.11
CA TYR A 306 7.59 -8.29 -0.23
C TYR A 306 6.16 -7.73 -0.09
N THR A 307 5.12 -8.54 -0.36
CA THR A 307 3.72 -8.13 -0.15
C THR A 307 3.34 -8.01 1.33
N GLY A 308 4.09 -8.65 2.23
CA GLY A 308 3.82 -8.68 3.67
C GLY A 308 2.87 -9.80 4.12
N TYR A 309 2.65 -10.81 3.28
CA TYR A 309 1.84 -12.01 3.56
C TYR A 309 2.67 -13.29 3.78
N PHE A 310 3.98 -13.19 3.90
CA PHE A 310 4.81 -14.31 4.32
C PHE A 310 4.78 -14.47 5.85
N ALA A 311 4.60 -15.69 6.33
CA ALA A 311 4.78 -16.02 7.74
C ALA A 311 6.26 -15.83 8.07
N GLY A 312 6.60 -14.82 8.88
CA GLY A 312 7.98 -14.61 9.29
C GLY A 312 8.39 -15.74 10.23
N LEU A 313 9.45 -16.47 9.87
CA LEU A 313 10.21 -17.24 10.86
C LEU A 313 10.92 -16.20 11.74
N GLU A 314 10.38 -15.92 12.92
CA GLU A 314 11.03 -14.98 13.85
C GLU A 314 12.14 -15.64 14.67
N LYS A 315 12.23 -16.97 14.73
CA LYS A 315 13.32 -17.77 15.34
C LYS A 315 13.25 -19.20 14.80
N SER A 316 14.40 -19.86 14.61
CA SER A 316 14.45 -21.32 14.52
C SER A 316 13.89 -21.90 15.83
N GLN A 317 13.25 -23.06 15.73
CA GLN A 317 12.51 -23.75 16.80
C GLN A 317 11.07 -23.22 16.99
N THR A 318 10.11 -24.08 16.60
CA THR A 318 8.65 -23.97 16.77
C THR A 318 7.91 -23.10 15.73
N ILE A 319 7.50 -23.76 14.63
CA ILE A 319 6.68 -23.25 13.52
C ILE A 319 5.32 -22.68 13.99
N ASP A 320 4.84 -23.08 15.17
CA ASP A 320 3.46 -22.84 15.63
C ASP A 320 3.19 -21.42 16.19
N ARG A 321 4.23 -20.57 16.34
CA ARG A 321 4.10 -19.20 16.90
C ARG A 321 4.50 -18.09 15.93
N THR A 322 4.38 -18.30 14.62
CA THR A 322 4.72 -17.27 13.63
C THR A 322 3.70 -16.11 13.66
N LYS A 323 4.15 -14.93 14.07
CA LYS A 323 3.38 -13.69 13.92
C LYS A 323 3.48 -13.21 12.48
N MET A 324 2.39 -12.63 11.96
CA MET A 324 2.42 -11.99 10.65
C MET A 324 3.49 -10.91 10.65
N SER A 325 4.36 -10.94 9.63
CA SER A 325 5.43 -9.96 9.49
C SER A 325 4.85 -8.54 9.49
N ARG A 326 5.43 -7.68 10.34
CA ARG A 326 5.21 -6.22 10.27
C ARG A 326 5.92 -5.60 9.06
N ARG A 327 6.77 -6.37 8.36
CA ARG A 327 7.48 -5.99 7.14
C ARG A 327 6.59 -6.25 5.91
N GLY A 328 6.85 -5.52 4.82
CA GLY A 328 6.14 -5.67 3.55
C GLY A 328 5.54 -4.34 3.03
N ASN A 329 5.20 -4.31 1.75
CA ASN A 329 4.64 -3.13 1.11
C ASN A 329 3.16 -2.96 1.48
N ARG A 330 2.83 -1.89 2.22
CA ARG A 330 1.47 -1.60 2.68
C ARG A 330 0.43 -1.53 1.56
N ASN A 331 0.82 -1.07 0.36
CA ASN A 331 -0.11 -0.97 -0.76
C ASN A 331 -0.44 -2.35 -1.33
N LEU A 332 0.57 -3.22 -1.52
CA LEU A 332 0.34 -4.61 -1.94
C LEU A 332 -0.46 -5.35 -0.87
N LYS A 333 -0.08 -5.21 0.40
CA LYS A 333 -0.80 -5.84 1.51
C LYS A 333 -2.29 -5.50 1.45
N ARG A 334 -2.62 -4.22 1.31
CA ARG A 334 -4.00 -3.77 1.14
C ARG A 334 -4.65 -4.32 -0.14
N ALA A 335 -4.00 -4.21 -1.29
CA ALA A 335 -4.57 -4.61 -2.58
C ALA A 335 -4.92 -6.11 -2.60
N TYR A 336 -4.01 -6.97 -2.13
CA TYR A 336 -4.27 -8.40 -2.03
C TYR A 336 -5.41 -8.73 -1.05
N PHE A 337 -5.51 -8.04 0.09
CA PHE A 337 -6.66 -8.21 0.99
C PHE A 337 -7.97 -7.79 0.34
N GLN A 338 -7.98 -6.68 -0.40
CA GLN A 338 -9.17 -6.16 -1.08
C GLN A 338 -9.72 -7.13 -2.13
N ILE A 339 -8.88 -8.01 -2.66
CA ILE A 339 -9.25 -9.05 -3.62
C ILE A 339 -9.60 -10.36 -2.89
N ALA A 340 -8.76 -10.79 -1.95
CA ALA A 340 -8.94 -12.06 -1.23
C ALA A 340 -10.19 -12.08 -0.34
N ALA A 341 -10.51 -10.97 0.32
CA ALA A 341 -11.68 -10.88 1.20
C ALA A 341 -13.01 -11.16 0.48
N PRO A 342 -13.36 -10.48 -0.63
CA PRO A 342 -14.59 -10.78 -1.34
C PRO A 342 -14.60 -12.17 -2.00
N LEU A 343 -13.44 -12.67 -2.47
CA LEU A 343 -13.29 -14.05 -2.94
C LEU A 343 -13.74 -15.09 -1.90
N VAL A 344 -13.44 -14.85 -0.63
CA VAL A 344 -13.78 -15.77 0.46
C VAL A 344 -15.19 -15.54 1.00
N TRP A 345 -15.65 -14.28 1.07
CA TRP A 345 -16.90 -13.95 1.78
C TRP A 345 -18.14 -13.82 0.91
N PHE A 346 -17.99 -13.50 -0.37
CA PHE A 346 -19.12 -13.14 -1.23
C PHE A 346 -19.23 -13.99 -2.50
N ASP A 347 -18.18 -14.71 -2.86
CA ASP A 347 -18.25 -15.62 -3.99
C ASP A 347 -19.23 -16.75 -3.69
N ARG A 348 -20.14 -16.98 -4.65
CA ARG A 348 -21.24 -17.94 -4.50
C ARG A 348 -20.91 -19.29 -5.12
N GLY A 349 -19.91 -19.34 -6.00
CA GLY A 349 -19.31 -20.58 -6.46
C GLY A 349 -18.20 -20.99 -5.51
N GLY A 350 -18.14 -22.27 -5.13
CA GLY A 350 -16.99 -22.79 -4.38
C GLY A 350 -15.71 -22.54 -5.17
N ASN A 351 -14.79 -21.77 -4.60
CA ASN A 351 -13.50 -21.48 -5.21
C ASN A 351 -12.36 -21.99 -4.33
N GLN A 352 -11.22 -22.27 -4.95
CA GLN A 352 -10.08 -22.88 -4.26
C GLN A 352 -9.47 -21.97 -3.17
N TYR A 353 -9.65 -20.65 -3.28
CA TYR A 353 -9.24 -19.69 -2.25
C TYR A 353 -10.12 -19.80 -1.00
N GLN A 354 -11.43 -20.01 -1.18
CA GLN A 354 -12.37 -20.28 -0.11
C GLN A 354 -12.07 -21.62 0.55
N THR A 355 -11.84 -22.69 -0.22
CA THR A 355 -11.44 -24.00 0.31
C THR A 355 -10.16 -23.91 1.14
N LEU A 356 -9.16 -23.17 0.67
CA LEU A 356 -7.93 -22.90 1.42
C LEU A 356 -8.22 -22.14 2.73
N PHE A 357 -9.08 -21.14 2.70
CA PHE A 357 -9.47 -20.39 3.90
C PHE A 357 -10.15 -21.29 4.93
N GLU A 358 -11.14 -22.08 4.51
CA GLU A 358 -11.91 -22.99 5.34
C GLU A 358 -11.02 -24.05 5.98
N SER A 359 -10.11 -24.66 5.20
CA SER A 359 -9.09 -25.59 5.71
C SER A 359 -8.29 -24.98 6.86
N LYS A 360 -7.84 -23.72 6.72
CA LYS A 360 -7.08 -23.03 7.77
C LYS A 360 -7.94 -22.68 8.99
N VAL A 361 -9.23 -22.45 8.84
CA VAL A 361 -10.16 -22.25 9.95
C VAL A 361 -10.39 -23.56 10.71
N VAL A 362 -10.51 -24.69 10.01
CA VAL A 362 -10.65 -26.04 10.59
C VAL A 362 -9.41 -26.44 11.40
N GLU A 363 -8.21 -25.99 11.02
CA GLU A 363 -6.98 -26.10 11.83
C GLU A 363 -7.02 -25.29 13.16
N GLY A 364 -8.14 -24.67 13.51
CA GLY A 364 -8.31 -23.87 14.74
C GLY A 364 -7.81 -22.43 14.62
N ARG A 365 -7.51 -21.94 13.41
CA ARG A 365 -7.04 -20.56 13.20
C ARG A 365 -8.23 -19.62 13.05
N PRO A 366 -8.32 -18.52 13.83
CA PRO A 366 -9.35 -17.50 13.61
C PRO A 366 -9.16 -16.84 12.24
N TRP A 367 -10.23 -16.25 11.68
CA TRP A 367 -10.28 -15.72 10.32
C TRP A 367 -9.10 -14.80 9.96
N TYR A 368 -8.64 -13.96 10.89
CA TYR A 368 -7.54 -13.00 10.67
C TYR A 368 -6.16 -13.67 10.61
N LYS A 369 -6.03 -14.91 11.08
CA LYS A 369 -4.85 -15.77 10.90
C LYS A 369 -4.98 -16.70 9.69
N ALA A 370 -6.19 -16.98 9.21
CA ALA A 370 -6.45 -17.79 8.01
C ALA A 370 -6.36 -16.97 6.70
N MET A 371 -6.98 -15.79 6.64
CA MET A 371 -6.98 -14.89 5.47
C MET A 371 -5.58 -14.57 4.88
N PRO A 372 -4.50 -14.45 5.68
CA PRO A 372 -3.15 -14.25 5.16
C PRO A 372 -2.66 -15.36 4.24
N PHE A 373 -3.09 -16.61 4.45
CA PHE A 373 -2.74 -17.73 3.57
C PHE A 373 -3.39 -17.56 2.19
N VAL A 374 -4.63 -17.11 2.15
CA VAL A 374 -5.35 -16.79 0.90
C VAL A 374 -4.64 -15.65 0.16
N CYS A 375 -4.30 -14.57 0.89
CA CYS A 375 -3.57 -13.45 0.31
C CYS A 375 -2.20 -13.88 -0.25
N ALA A 376 -1.49 -14.78 0.45
CA ALA A 376 -0.22 -15.33 0.00
C ALA A 376 -0.37 -16.22 -1.25
N ALA A 377 -1.42 -17.04 -1.32
CA ALA A 377 -1.74 -17.86 -2.48
C ALA A 377 -2.08 -16.98 -3.70
N LEU A 378 -2.91 -15.95 -3.52
CA LEU A 378 -3.24 -14.98 -4.57
C LEU A 378 -1.99 -14.21 -5.03
N ALA A 379 -1.11 -13.81 -4.10
CA ALA A 379 0.16 -13.17 -4.44
C ALA A 379 1.10 -14.08 -5.23
N ARG A 380 1.14 -15.38 -4.89
CA ARG A 380 1.90 -16.37 -5.66
C ARG A 380 1.34 -16.53 -7.07
N HIS A 381 0.02 -16.62 -7.21
CA HIS A 381 -0.63 -16.77 -8.52
C HIS A 381 -0.36 -15.53 -9.40
N ILE A 382 -0.62 -14.32 -8.89
CA ILE A 382 -0.32 -13.09 -9.65
C ILE A 382 1.16 -12.96 -9.99
N TYR A 383 2.07 -13.38 -9.09
CA TYR A 383 3.50 -13.44 -9.40
C TYR A 383 3.78 -14.35 -10.60
N HIS A 384 3.16 -15.54 -10.64
CA HIS A 384 3.31 -16.47 -11.76
C HIS A 384 2.85 -15.83 -13.08
N CYS A 385 1.63 -15.27 -13.11
CA CYS A 385 1.08 -14.60 -14.29
C CYS A 385 2.01 -13.52 -14.83
N LEU A 386 2.53 -12.67 -13.95
CA LEU A 386 3.44 -11.59 -14.35
C LEU A 386 4.82 -12.09 -14.75
N LYS A 387 5.34 -13.14 -14.09
CA LYS A 387 6.69 -13.68 -14.29
C LYS A 387 6.82 -14.47 -15.58
N TYR A 388 5.77 -15.22 -15.94
CA TYR A 388 5.75 -16.13 -17.07
C TYR A 388 4.84 -15.65 -18.20
N GLU A 389 4.24 -14.46 -18.06
CA GLU A 389 3.35 -13.89 -19.07
C GLU A 389 2.20 -14.85 -19.41
N ASP A 390 1.62 -15.45 -18.37
CA ASP A 390 0.54 -16.42 -18.45
C ASP A 390 -0.75 -15.78 -17.92
N PRO A 391 -1.85 -15.75 -18.70
CA PRO A 391 -3.11 -15.17 -18.25
C PRO A 391 -3.61 -15.79 -16.94
N TYR A 392 -4.19 -14.96 -16.09
CA TYR A 392 -4.77 -15.39 -14.82
C TYR A 392 -5.84 -16.47 -15.02
N ASP A 393 -5.60 -17.63 -14.42
CA ASP A 393 -6.47 -18.79 -14.49
C ASP A 393 -6.41 -19.56 -13.16
N VAL A 394 -7.53 -19.55 -12.43
CA VAL A 394 -7.62 -20.18 -11.10
C VAL A 394 -7.43 -21.68 -11.20
N GLU A 395 -7.98 -22.34 -12.23
CA GLU A 395 -7.89 -23.79 -12.38
C GLU A 395 -6.46 -24.21 -12.63
N LYS A 396 -5.69 -23.50 -13.46
CA LYS A 396 -4.26 -23.79 -13.64
C LYS A 396 -3.45 -23.58 -12.37
N ALA A 397 -3.79 -22.57 -11.58
CA ALA A 397 -3.01 -22.19 -10.40
C ALA A 397 -3.08 -23.20 -9.25
N PHE A 398 -4.16 -24.00 -9.16
CA PHE A 398 -4.30 -25.05 -8.16
C PHE A 398 -4.52 -26.45 -8.75
N GLY A 399 -4.77 -26.56 -10.06
CA GLY A 399 -5.08 -27.80 -10.78
C GLY A 399 -3.87 -28.66 -11.14
N ALA A 400 -2.66 -28.27 -10.75
CA ALA A 400 -1.48 -29.15 -10.75
C ALA A 400 -1.54 -30.23 -9.65
N SER A 401 -2.72 -30.82 -9.44
CA SER A 401 -2.94 -31.99 -8.60
C SER A 401 -4.04 -32.89 -9.15
N VAL A 402 -4.05 -33.19 -10.45
CA VAL A 402 -4.67 -34.41 -10.99
C VAL A 402 -3.82 -34.94 -12.15
N SER A 403 -3.34 -36.18 -11.98
CA SER A 403 -2.58 -37.05 -12.91
C SER A 403 -1.06 -36.83 -13.08
N SER A 404 -0.29 -37.47 -12.21
CA SER A 404 0.49 -38.68 -12.54
C SER A 404 0.98 -39.31 -11.22
N PRO A 405 0.93 -40.65 -11.04
CA PRO A 405 1.57 -41.26 -9.89
C PRO A 405 3.08 -41.04 -10.07
N ALA A 406 3.68 -40.23 -9.19
CA ALA A 406 5.12 -40.25 -9.05
C ALA A 406 5.52 -41.65 -8.54
N PRO A 407 6.58 -42.27 -9.08
CA PRO A 407 7.06 -43.53 -8.56
C PRO A 407 7.46 -43.32 -7.10
N GLU A 408 7.15 -44.32 -6.27
CA GLU A 408 7.23 -44.40 -4.80
C GLU A 408 8.66 -44.28 -4.23
N ALA A 409 9.54 -43.48 -4.84
CA ALA A 409 10.97 -43.40 -4.53
C ALA A 409 11.48 -41.98 -4.23
N ALA A 410 10.60 -40.98 -4.06
CA ALA A 410 11.02 -39.58 -3.86
C ALA A 410 10.71 -38.99 -2.46
N GLU A 411 10.10 -39.75 -1.54
CA GLU A 411 9.92 -39.32 -0.14
C GLU A 411 11.12 -39.67 0.75
N THR A 412 11.97 -40.62 0.34
CA THR A 412 13.16 -41.02 1.11
C THR A 412 14.39 -40.13 0.87
N ASP A 413 14.39 -39.28 -0.17
CA ASP A 413 15.56 -38.50 -0.59
C ASP A 413 15.56 -37.05 -0.05
N LEU A 414 14.45 -36.60 0.55
CA LEU A 414 14.33 -35.26 1.14
C LEU A 414 14.74 -35.20 2.62
N GLU A 415 14.68 -36.34 3.33
CA GLU A 415 15.28 -36.46 4.67
C GLU A 415 16.79 -36.74 4.56
N ALA A 416 17.23 -37.54 3.57
CA ALA A 416 18.65 -37.87 3.38
C ALA A 416 19.52 -36.67 2.95
N ASP A 417 19.06 -35.79 2.04
CA ASP A 417 19.81 -34.60 1.59
C ASP A 417 19.76 -33.43 2.62
N LEU A 418 18.91 -33.52 3.65
CA LEU A 418 18.87 -32.58 4.78
C LEU A 418 19.74 -33.06 5.96
N ASP A 419 19.86 -34.37 6.18
CA ASP A 419 20.76 -34.94 7.19
C ASP A 419 22.23 -34.98 6.73
N GLU A 420 22.54 -35.28 5.45
CA GLU A 420 23.92 -35.23 4.94
C GLU A 420 24.52 -33.81 4.89
N ARG A 421 23.70 -32.77 4.80
CA ARG A 421 24.16 -31.36 4.87
C ARG A 421 24.30 -30.82 6.28
N PHE A 422 23.85 -31.56 7.29
CA PHE A 422 24.03 -31.20 8.70
C PHE A 422 25.11 -32.03 9.40
N GLU A 423 25.52 -33.19 8.87
CA GLU A 423 26.67 -33.95 9.40
C GLU A 423 28.05 -33.51 8.86
N VAL A 424 28.13 -32.77 7.73
CA VAL A 424 29.42 -32.31 7.16
C VAL A 424 29.88 -30.94 7.69
N MET A 425 29.26 -30.42 8.76
CA MET A 425 29.71 -29.17 9.42
C MET A 425 29.99 -29.30 10.93
N GLU A 426 30.04 -30.51 11.48
CA GLU A 426 30.52 -30.75 12.86
C GLU A 426 31.81 -31.59 12.96
N ALA A 427 32.34 -32.14 11.88
CA ALA A 427 33.67 -32.75 11.89
C ALA A 427 34.64 -31.84 11.15
N HIS A 428 35.28 -30.88 11.84
CA HIS A 428 36.62 -30.30 11.54
C HIS A 428 37.05 -29.43 12.75
N LEU A 429 37.07 -30.05 13.93
CA LEU A 429 37.86 -29.63 15.08
C LEU A 429 38.31 -30.92 15.77
N ASP A 430 39.38 -31.53 15.25
CA ASP A 430 40.17 -32.43 16.07
C ASP A 430 41.05 -31.57 16.99
N PRO A 431 40.97 -31.74 18.32
CA PRO A 431 42.06 -31.45 19.22
C PRO A 431 43.02 -32.64 19.20
N GLU A 432 44.31 -32.42 18.95
CA GLU A 432 45.42 -32.95 19.77
C GLU A 432 46.81 -32.66 19.17
N GLU A 433 47.66 -32.13 20.06
CA GLU A 433 49.09 -32.40 20.26
C GLU A 433 50.12 -32.21 19.13
N GLY A 434 51.05 -31.27 19.38
CA GLY A 434 52.28 -31.02 18.62
C GLY A 434 52.86 -29.64 18.89
#